data_AF-A0A383CHY6-F1
#
_entry.id   AF-A0A383CHY6-F1
#
_cell.length_a   1.000
_cell.length_b   1.000
_cell.length_c   1.000
_cell.angle_alpha   90.00
_cell.angle_beta   90.00
_cell.angle_gamma   90.00
#
_symmetry.space_group_name_H-M   'P 1'
#
loop_
_entity.id
_entity.type
_entity.pdbx_description
1 polymer ?
#
loop_
_entity_poly.entity_id
_entity_poly.type
_entity_poly.pdbx_seq_one_letter_code
_entity_poly.pdbx_strand_id
1 'polypeptide(L)' 'MANLVNEQELFFKAFEPKMANRFILYADGLPAYVVKGVGRPSLTQDAKVLNHINVQRYVKGRSVWGAIAMTL' A
#
# COMPACT_ATOMS: atom_id res chain seq x y z
N MET A 1 22.48 15.76 -18.99
CA MET A 1 23.01 15.17 -17.75
C MET A 1 21.82 14.76 -16.89
N ALA A 2 21.70 13.50 -16.50
CA ALA A 2 20.62 13.06 -15.61
C ALA A 2 20.84 13.67 -14.21
N ASN A 3 19.86 14.39 -13.69
CA ASN A 3 19.91 14.94 -12.34
C ASN A 3 19.37 13.87 -11.37
N LEU A 4 20.13 13.58 -10.31
CA LEU A 4 19.68 12.67 -9.25
C LEU A 4 18.68 13.43 -8.38
N VAL A 5 17.39 13.07 -8.48
CA VAL A 5 16.36 13.67 -7.64
C VAL A 5 16.51 13.11 -6.22
N ASN A 6 16.75 13.99 -5.25
CA ASN A 6 16.80 13.60 -3.85
C ASN A 6 15.37 13.34 -3.31
N GLU A 7 15.28 12.58 -2.23
CA GLU A 7 14.01 12.23 -1.58
C GLU A 7 13.18 13.48 -1.19
N GLN A 8 13.84 14.55 -0.75
CA GLN A 8 13.19 15.79 -0.29
C GLN A 8 12.52 16.58 -1.42
N GLU A 9 13.01 16.45 -2.66
CA GLU A 9 12.44 17.06 -3.85
C GLU A 9 11.29 16.23 -4.44
N LEU A 10 11.29 14.91 -4.23
CA LEU A 10 10.27 14.02 -4.76
C LEU A 10 8.99 14.00 -3.91
N PHE A 11 9.12 14.16 -2.59
CA PHE A 11 7.98 14.04 -1.69
C PHE A 11 7.10 15.31 -1.65
N PHE A 12 5.89 15.15 -1.11
CA PHE A 12 4.92 16.24 -1.01
C PHE A 12 5.43 17.31 -0.04
N LYS A 13 5.16 18.58 -0.38
CA LYS A 13 5.39 19.71 0.53
C LYS A 13 4.20 19.86 1.48
N ALA A 14 4.36 20.67 2.53
CA ALA A 14 3.24 21.04 3.39
C ALA A 14 2.08 21.57 2.52
N PHE A 15 0.87 21.08 2.77
CA PHE A 15 -0.39 21.42 2.08
C PHE A 15 -0.61 20.85 0.66
N GLU A 16 0.22 19.92 0.18
CA GLU A 16 -0.05 19.20 -1.06
C GLU A 16 -0.68 17.81 -0.80
N PRO A 17 -1.69 17.39 -1.59
CA PRO A 17 -2.25 16.04 -1.49
C PRO A 17 -1.23 14.99 -1.97
N LYS A 18 -1.33 13.78 -1.40
CA LYS A 18 -0.45 12.68 -1.80
C LYS A 18 -0.73 12.26 -3.25
N MET A 19 0.27 12.40 -4.11
CA MET A 19 0.23 11.98 -5.51
C MET A 19 0.61 10.50 -5.64
N ALA A 20 -0.08 9.76 -6.51
CA ALA A 20 0.22 8.35 -6.76
C ALA A 20 1.62 8.13 -7.38
N ASN A 21 2.09 9.10 -8.18
CA ASN A 21 3.33 9.00 -8.94
C ASN A 21 4.58 9.43 -8.15
N ARG A 22 4.40 9.96 -6.93
CA ARG A 22 5.50 10.44 -6.06
C ARG A 22 5.82 9.39 -5.00
N PHE A 23 6.55 8.35 -5.39
CA PHE A 23 7.04 7.31 -4.49
C PHE A 23 8.43 6.83 -4.89
N ILE A 24 9.20 6.35 -3.90
CA ILE A 24 10.44 5.61 -4.11
C ILE A 24 10.25 4.28 -3.38
N LEU A 25 10.56 3.18 -4.06
CA LEU A 25 10.55 1.85 -3.46
C LEU A 25 11.99 1.34 -3.38
N TYR A 26 12.44 1.07 -2.16
CA TYR A 26 13.72 0.41 -1.91
C TYR A 26 13.46 -1.09 -1.76
N ALA A 27 14.02 -1.87 -2.69
CA ALA A 27 14.08 -3.32 -2.60
C ALA A 27 15.54 -3.74 -2.65
N ASP A 28 15.93 -4.64 -1.75
CA ASP A 28 17.30 -5.15 -1.72
C ASP A 28 17.61 -5.87 -3.05
N GLY A 29 18.72 -5.50 -3.68
CA GLY A 29 19.14 -6.02 -4.98
C GLY A 29 18.47 -5.43 -6.23
N LEU A 30 17.53 -4.47 -6.11
CA LEU A 30 16.86 -3.87 -7.29
C LEU A 30 16.94 -2.34 -7.28
N PRO A 31 17.46 -1.70 -8.36
CA PRO A 31 17.54 -0.24 -8.40
C PRO A 31 16.15 0.41 -8.49
N ALA A 32 15.89 1.41 -7.65
CA ALA A 32 14.56 2.02 -7.49
C ALA A 32 13.98 2.64 -8.77
N TYR A 33 14.82 3.09 -9.71
CA TYR A 33 14.38 3.67 -10.99
C TYR A 33 13.81 2.64 -11.97
N VAL A 34 13.99 1.35 -11.71
CA VAL A 34 13.45 0.26 -12.54
C VAL A 34 12.02 -0.08 -12.15
N VAL A 35 11.50 0.43 -11.03
CA VAL A 35 10.15 0.10 -10.56
C VAL A 35 9.15 1.17 -11.03
N LYS A 36 8.36 0.88 -12.06
CA LYS A 36 7.31 1.78 -12.56
C LYS A 36 6.07 1.85 -11.69
N GLY A 37 5.69 0.77 -11.01
CA GLY A 37 4.42 0.71 -10.29
C GLY A 37 4.32 -0.42 -9.28
N VAL A 38 3.69 -0.14 -8.14
CA VAL A 38 3.43 -1.14 -7.10
C VAL A 38 2.09 -0.88 -6.42
N GLY A 39 1.36 -1.95 -6.14
CA GLY A 39 0.18 -1.89 -5.28
C GLY A 39 0.56 -1.80 -3.80
N ARG A 40 -0.20 -1.03 -3.01
CA ARG A 40 -0.03 -1.08 -1.54
C ARG A 40 -0.42 -2.47 -1.03
N PRO A 41 0.26 -3.01 0.00
CA PRO A 41 -0.20 -4.22 0.67
C PRO A 41 -1.63 -4.05 1.15
N SER A 42 -2.50 -4.98 0.77
CA SER A 42 -3.89 -5.01 1.22
C SER A 42 -4.07 -6.09 2.28
N LEU A 43 -4.96 -5.81 3.23
CA LEU A 43 -5.31 -6.71 4.31
C LEU A 43 -6.83 -6.86 4.31
N THR A 44 -7.32 -8.07 4.10
CA THR A 44 -8.76 -8.36 4.16
C THR A 44 -9.09 -9.04 5.48
N GLN A 45 -10.20 -8.62 6.09
CA GLN A 45 -10.66 -9.08 7.40
C GLN A 45 -12.18 -9.24 7.34
N ASP A 46 -12.63 -10.40 6.88
CA ASP A 46 -14.04 -10.65 6.68
C ASP A 46 -14.76 -10.77 8.02
N ALA A 47 -15.95 -10.17 8.12
CA ALA A 47 -16.75 -10.23 9.33
C ALA A 47 -17.47 -11.59 9.41
N LYS A 48 -17.29 -12.30 10.51
CA LYS A 48 -18.03 -13.53 10.80
C LYS A 48 -19.27 -13.19 11.62
N VAL A 49 -20.44 -13.54 11.08
CA VAL A 49 -21.72 -13.33 11.76
C VAL A 49 -21.94 -14.43 12.80
N LEU A 50 -22.22 -14.03 14.04
CA LEU A 50 -22.67 -14.88 15.12
C LEU A 50 -24.12 -14.50 15.46
N ASN A 51 -25.03 -15.41 15.17
CA ASN A 51 -26.44 -15.23 15.51
C ASN A 51 -26.68 -15.71 16.94
N HIS A 52 -27.34 -14.90 17.74
CA HIS A 52 -27.81 -15.29 19.06
C HIS A 52 -29.16 -14.64 19.32
N ILE A 53 -30.22 -15.47 19.35
CA ILE A 53 -31.64 -15.16 19.64
C ILE A 53 -32.01 -13.70 19.36
N ASN A 54 -32.52 -13.45 18.14
CA ASN A 54 -32.95 -12.15 17.63
C ASN A 54 -31.87 -11.04 17.53
N VAL A 55 -30.60 -11.37 17.79
CA VAL A 55 -29.46 -10.45 17.62
C VAL A 55 -28.42 -11.07 16.71
N GLN A 56 -27.86 -10.25 15.82
CA GLN A 56 -26.69 -10.60 15.01
C GLN A 56 -25.48 -9.82 15.51
N ARG A 57 -24.39 -10.51 15.78
CA ARG A 57 -23.10 -9.91 16.16
C ARG A 57 -22.09 -10.18 15.07
N TYR A 58 -21.23 -9.21 14.81
CA TYR A 58 -20.13 -9.35 13.86
C TYR A 58 -18.83 -9.44 14.63
N VAL A 59 -18.11 -10.55 14.46
CA VAL A 59 -16.76 -10.71 15.00
C VAL A 59 -15.79 -10.67 13.85
N LYS A 60 -14.68 -9.97 14.05
CA LYS A 60 -13.59 -9.90 13.08
C LYS A 60 -13.04 -11.29 12.78
N GLY A 61 -13.05 -11.69 11.51
CA GLY A 61 -12.50 -12.96 11.05
C GLY A 61 -10.97 -12.97 10.98
N ARG A 62 -10.43 -14.01 10.34
CA ARG A 62 -8.98 -14.14 10.12
C ARG A 62 -8.50 -13.03 9.18
N SER A 63 -7.33 -12.46 9.49
CA SER A 63 -6.69 -11.48 8.62
C SER A 63 -5.90 -12.20 7.53
N VAL A 64 -6.19 -11.86 6.26
CA VAL A 64 -5.51 -12.42 5.10
C VAL A 64 -4.79 -11.30 4.35
N TRP A 65 -3.50 -11.48 4.13
CA TRP A 65 -2.71 -10.56 3.31
C TRP A 65 -2.97 -10.83 1.83
N GLY A 66 -3.26 -9.77 1.08
CA GLY A 66 -3.41 -9.85 -0.37
C GLY A 66 -2.08 -10.03 -1.09
N ALA A 67 -2.13 -10.54 -2.32
CA ALA A 67 -0.96 -10.65 -3.17
C ALA A 67 -0.42 -9.24 -3.50
N ILE A 68 0.90 -9.06 -3.37
CA ILE A 68 1.58 -7.83 -3.78
C ILE A 68 1.99 -7.99 -5.23
N ALA A 69 1.48 -7.12 -6.10
CA ALA A 69 1.87 -7.04 -7.51
C ALA A 69 2.77 -5.82 -7.73
N MET A 70 3.85 -6.04 -8.49
CA MET A 70 4.81 -5.01 -8.89
C MET A 70 5.04 -5.09 -10.40
N THR A 71 5.15 -3.93 -11.02
CA THR A 71 5.55 -3.77 -12.42
C THR A 71 6.83 -2.97 -12.47
N LEU A 72 7.82 -3.52 -13.18
CA LEU A 72 9.09 -2.87 -13.51
C LEU A 72 8.85 -1.88 -14.66
#